data_AF-A0A2D4ZTM6-F1
#
_entry.id   AF-A0A2D4ZTM6-F1
#
_cell.length_a   1.000
_cell.length_b   1.000
_cell.length_c   1.000
_cell.angle_alpha   90.00
_cell.angle_beta   90.00
_cell.angle_gamma   90.00
#
_symmetry.space_group_name_H-M   'P 1'
#
loop_
_entity.id
_entity.type
_entity.pdbx_description
1 polymer ?
#
loop_
_entity_poly.entity_id
_entity_poly.type
_entity_poly.pdbx_seq_one_letter_code
_entity_poly.pdbx_strand_id
1 'polypeptide(L)'
;MEKKVEILAYHGWGINKDFWNKLASVIPDSIPLKPANRGYIGKPFYPRFDADTKFRVVFTHSYGLHWSNSAVLSKADLLVIFNGFGDFHPENKSLNAISKKGLEAMIKGFEANPEQVLNNFYKNCFHPSEFKAEIPSDLNKELLLEDLEKLRNTRFPLIDLDFGSTMVAIDSAEDKILLEPRGENMLDGHYNKKFVKVFENEGHALPFINPKDCWSYLCSIIPIFERYENNR
;
A
#
# COMPACT_ATOMS: atom_id res chain seq x y z
N MET A 1 -0.44 -1.62 -31.69
CA MET A 1 0.06 -2.62 -30.72
C MET A 1 -0.32 -2.17 -29.34
N GLU A 2 -1.02 -3.02 -28.60
CA GLU A 2 -1.36 -2.75 -27.20
C GLU A 2 -0.07 -2.69 -26.37
N LYS A 3 0.07 -1.67 -25.52
CA LYS A 3 1.27 -1.53 -24.66
C LYS A 3 1.18 -2.60 -23.57
N LYS A 4 2.16 -3.50 -23.47
CA LYS A 4 2.25 -4.44 -22.34
C LYS A 4 2.32 -3.66 -21.02
N VAL A 5 1.34 -3.87 -20.15
CA VAL A 5 1.24 -3.27 -18.82
C VAL A 5 1.60 -4.32 -17.78
N GLU A 6 2.33 -3.94 -16.74
CA GLU A 6 2.53 -4.80 -15.58
C GLU A 6 2.41 -4.00 -14.29
N ILE A 7 1.92 -4.66 -13.23
CA ILE A 7 1.77 -4.08 -11.91
C ILE A 7 2.71 -4.82 -10.95
N LEU A 8 3.57 -4.08 -10.24
CA LEU A 8 4.30 -4.59 -9.07
C LEU A 8 3.62 -4.05 -7.81
N ALA A 9 3.26 -4.92 -6.86
CA ALA A 9 2.46 -4.53 -5.70
C ALA A 9 3.16 -4.79 -4.36
N TYR A 10 3.24 -3.80 -3.49
CA TYR A 10 3.97 -3.82 -2.21
C TYR A 10 3.00 -3.65 -1.04
N HIS A 11 2.84 -4.69 -0.22
CA HIS A 11 1.90 -4.73 0.90
C HIS A 11 2.38 -3.94 2.14
N GLY A 12 1.48 -3.61 3.06
CA GLY A 12 1.78 -2.95 4.34
C GLY A 12 2.44 -3.86 5.40
N TRP A 13 2.66 -3.29 6.59
CA TRP A 13 3.24 -4.00 7.74
C TRP A 13 2.35 -5.17 8.20
N GLY A 14 2.95 -6.25 8.71
CA GLY A 14 2.21 -7.33 9.36
C GLY A 14 1.45 -8.29 8.43
N ILE A 15 1.39 -8.02 7.13
CA ILE A 15 0.69 -8.85 6.13
C ILE A 15 1.66 -9.44 5.10
N ASN A 16 1.16 -10.18 4.12
CA ASN A 16 1.96 -10.81 3.08
C ASN A 16 1.44 -10.48 1.67
N LYS A 17 2.09 -11.05 0.65
CA LYS A 17 1.71 -10.87 -0.77
C LYS A 17 0.25 -11.22 -1.10
N ASP A 18 -0.40 -12.10 -0.34
CA ASP A 18 -1.75 -12.59 -0.64
C ASP A 18 -2.84 -11.54 -0.35
N PHE A 19 -2.48 -10.46 0.36
CA PHE A 19 -3.29 -9.25 0.51
C PHE A 19 -3.85 -8.75 -0.83
N TRP A 20 -3.06 -8.86 -1.90
CA TRP A 20 -3.42 -8.37 -3.23
C TRP A 20 -4.37 -9.29 -4.00
N ASN A 21 -4.64 -10.52 -3.53
CA ASN A 21 -5.40 -11.50 -4.30
C ASN A 21 -6.81 -11.02 -4.68
N LYS A 22 -7.48 -10.30 -3.77
CA LYS A 22 -8.82 -9.73 -4.04
C LYS A 22 -8.77 -8.65 -5.13
N LEU A 23 -7.81 -7.75 -5.09
CA LEU A 23 -7.63 -6.76 -6.16
C LEU A 23 -7.21 -7.41 -7.48
N ALA A 24 -6.29 -8.38 -7.44
CA ALA A 24 -5.87 -9.12 -8.62
C ALA A 24 -7.04 -9.84 -9.31
N SER A 25 -8.03 -10.33 -8.55
CA SER A 25 -9.21 -11.01 -9.11
C SER A 25 -10.14 -10.12 -9.95
N VAL A 26 -10.05 -8.80 -9.82
CA VAL A 26 -10.87 -7.85 -10.59
C VAL A 26 -10.11 -7.24 -11.76
N ILE A 27 -8.77 -7.23 -11.71
CA ILE A 27 -7.90 -6.76 -12.78
C ILE A 27 -7.96 -7.74 -13.97
N PRO A 28 -8.02 -7.28 -15.23
CA PRO A 28 -7.94 -8.15 -16.40
C PRO A 28 -6.68 -9.02 -16.41
N ASP A 29 -6.81 -10.30 -16.78
CA ASP A 29 -5.69 -11.26 -16.81
C ASP A 29 -4.53 -10.83 -17.72
N SER A 30 -4.79 -9.95 -18.69
CA SER A 30 -3.80 -9.34 -19.58
C SER A 30 -2.86 -8.35 -18.88
N ILE A 31 -3.19 -7.91 -17.66
CA ILE A 31 -2.36 -7.04 -16.83
C ILE A 31 -1.87 -7.85 -15.62
N PRO A 32 -0.69 -8.49 -15.71
CA PRO A 32 -0.18 -9.26 -14.59
C PRO A 32 0.14 -8.36 -13.39
N LEU A 33 -0.43 -8.71 -12.23
CA LEU A 33 -0.07 -8.18 -10.92
C LEU A 33 0.91 -9.14 -10.24
N LYS A 34 2.15 -8.68 -10.03
CA LYS A 34 3.23 -9.42 -9.36
C LYS A 34 3.39 -8.86 -7.93
N PRO A 35 2.83 -9.52 -6.90
CA PRO A 35 2.90 -9.00 -5.55
C PRO A 35 4.26 -9.33 -4.91
N ALA A 36 4.96 -8.29 -4.46
CA ALA A 36 6.15 -8.41 -3.63
C ALA A 36 5.80 -8.96 -2.25
N ASN A 37 6.74 -9.64 -1.60
CA ASN A 37 6.62 -10.10 -0.22
C ASN A 37 7.81 -9.59 0.59
N ARG A 38 7.54 -8.80 1.63
CA ARG A 38 8.58 -8.25 2.51
C ARG A 38 9.31 -9.34 3.30
N GLY A 39 8.62 -10.46 3.54
CA GLY A 39 9.13 -11.60 4.31
C GLY A 39 8.72 -11.60 5.79
N TYR A 40 7.64 -10.88 6.16
CA TYR A 40 7.03 -11.01 7.49
C TYR A 40 6.45 -12.42 7.69
N ILE A 41 5.78 -12.93 6.65
CA ILE A 41 5.19 -14.27 6.58
C ILE A 41 5.64 -14.90 5.25
N GLY A 42 6.20 -16.10 5.31
CA GLY A 42 6.74 -16.80 4.15
C GLY A 42 7.99 -16.15 3.57
N LYS A 43 8.48 -16.70 2.45
CA LYS A 43 9.75 -16.27 1.84
C LYS A 43 9.65 -14.87 1.24
N PRO A 44 10.68 -14.01 1.43
CA PRO A 44 10.72 -12.71 0.78
C PRO A 44 10.78 -12.86 -0.75
N PHE A 45 10.15 -11.92 -1.45
CA PHE A 45 10.10 -11.90 -2.91
C PHE A 45 10.05 -10.46 -3.42
N TYR A 46 10.94 -10.13 -4.36
CA TYR A 46 11.09 -8.79 -4.90
C TYR A 46 10.98 -8.84 -6.43
N PRO A 47 9.77 -8.66 -6.98
CA PRO A 47 9.53 -8.77 -8.40
C PRO A 47 10.19 -7.61 -9.17
N ARG A 48 10.38 -7.82 -10.47
CA ARG A 48 10.87 -6.82 -11.41
C ARG A 48 9.92 -6.78 -12.62
N PHE A 49 9.89 -5.64 -13.29
CA PHE A 49 9.23 -5.54 -14.58
C PHE A 49 9.97 -6.41 -15.61
N ASP A 50 9.21 -7.03 -16.50
CA ASP A 50 9.78 -7.70 -17.65
C ASP A 50 10.42 -6.67 -18.61
N ALA A 51 11.40 -7.11 -19.39
CA ALA A 51 12.17 -6.23 -20.26
C ALA A 51 11.32 -5.57 -21.38
N ASP A 52 10.23 -6.23 -21.79
CA ASP A 52 9.32 -5.78 -22.84
C ASP A 52 8.14 -4.94 -22.32
N THR A 53 7.99 -4.78 -21.00
CA THR A 53 6.95 -3.95 -20.37
C THR A 53 7.04 -2.49 -20.82
N LYS A 54 5.92 -1.97 -21.34
CA LYS A 54 5.81 -0.62 -21.93
C LYS A 54 5.10 0.39 -21.05
N PHE A 55 4.36 -0.07 -20.04
CA PHE A 55 3.76 0.77 -19.02
C PHE A 55 3.88 0.08 -17.66
N ARG A 56 4.64 0.70 -16.77
CA ARG A 56 5.11 0.15 -15.49
C ARG A 56 4.32 0.76 -14.37
N VAL A 57 3.56 -0.07 -13.67
CA VAL A 57 2.71 0.37 -12.58
C VAL A 57 3.26 -0.17 -11.27
N VAL A 58 3.32 0.68 -10.25
CA VAL A 58 3.63 0.27 -8.89
C VAL A 58 2.43 0.57 -7.99
N PHE A 59 1.95 -0.46 -7.31
CA PHE A 59 0.97 -0.33 -6.23
C PHE A 59 1.68 -0.45 -4.90
N THR A 60 1.40 0.46 -3.98
CA THR A 60 1.88 0.38 -2.60
C THR A 60 0.69 0.49 -1.66
N HIS A 61 0.68 -0.30 -0.60
CA HIS A 61 -0.29 -0.17 0.49
C HIS A 61 0.43 0.21 1.77
N SER A 62 0.01 1.29 2.44
CA SER A 62 0.52 1.64 3.77
C SER A 62 2.06 1.68 3.80
N TYR A 63 2.67 0.97 4.74
CA TYR A 63 4.12 0.83 4.87
C TYR A 63 4.82 0.27 3.61
N GLY A 64 4.07 -0.36 2.70
CA GLY A 64 4.47 -0.77 1.35
C GLY A 64 5.32 0.27 0.63
N LEU A 65 4.96 1.55 0.76
CA LEU A 65 5.69 2.65 0.14
C LEU A 65 7.14 2.75 0.62
N HIS A 66 7.40 2.50 1.90
CA HIS A 66 8.70 2.73 2.53
C HIS A 66 9.70 1.58 2.34
N TRP A 67 9.22 0.35 2.13
CA TRP A 67 10.09 -0.79 1.81
C TRP A 67 10.13 -1.13 0.32
N SER A 68 9.36 -0.42 -0.51
CA SER A 68 9.42 -0.53 -1.96
C SER A 68 10.82 -0.21 -2.49
N ASN A 69 11.23 -0.90 -3.55
CA ASN A 69 12.54 -0.69 -4.15
C ASN A 69 12.57 0.66 -4.89
N SER A 70 13.45 1.59 -4.47
CA SER A 70 13.54 2.93 -5.07
C SER A 70 13.86 2.91 -6.57
N ALA A 71 14.65 1.95 -7.05
CA ALA A 71 14.96 1.78 -8.47
C ALA A 71 13.78 1.20 -9.29
N VAL A 72 12.80 0.59 -8.62
CA VAL A 72 11.51 0.21 -9.22
C VAL A 72 10.59 1.42 -9.26
N LEU A 73 10.49 2.15 -8.15
CA LEU A 73 9.65 3.34 -8.04
C LEU A 73 10.06 4.41 -9.07
N SER A 74 11.34 4.71 -9.21
CA SER A 74 11.82 5.73 -10.15
C SER A 74 11.47 5.44 -11.62
N LYS A 75 11.28 4.17 -11.97
CA LYS A 75 10.94 3.71 -13.33
C LYS A 75 9.45 3.57 -13.57
N ALA A 76 8.61 3.83 -12.58
CA ALA A 76 7.17 3.65 -12.68
C ALA A 76 6.55 4.77 -13.52
N ASP A 77 5.77 4.41 -14.54
CA ASP A 77 4.94 5.36 -15.27
C ASP A 77 3.72 5.80 -14.43
N LEU A 78 3.30 4.93 -13.51
CA LEU A 78 2.21 5.17 -12.57
C LEU A 78 2.54 4.58 -11.19
N LEU A 79 2.47 5.41 -10.16
CA LEU A 79 2.53 5.00 -8.76
C LEU A 79 1.16 5.22 -8.09
N VAL A 80 0.54 4.13 -7.66
CA VAL A 80 -0.72 4.16 -6.90
C VAL A 80 -0.44 3.82 -5.44
N ILE A 81 -0.86 4.69 -4.55
CA ILE A 81 -0.64 4.60 -3.11
C ILE A 81 -1.99 4.42 -2.43
N PHE A 82 -2.23 3.24 -1.88
CA PHE A 82 -3.43 2.90 -1.11
C PHE A 82 -3.17 3.10 0.38
N ASN A 83 -3.93 3.99 1.03
CA ASN A 83 -3.81 4.33 2.44
C ASN A 83 -2.34 4.44 2.87
N GLY A 84 -1.55 5.16 2.07
CA GLY A 84 -0.12 5.35 2.33
C GLY A 84 0.13 6.61 3.11
N PHE A 85 1.39 6.83 3.48
CA PHE A 85 1.82 8.01 4.21
C PHE A 85 3.24 8.38 3.80
N GLY A 86 3.58 9.66 3.83
CA GLY A 86 4.97 10.09 3.84
C GLY A 86 5.54 9.97 5.24
N ASP A 87 4.88 10.63 6.18
CA ASP A 87 5.11 10.55 7.61
C ASP A 87 3.99 9.74 8.27
N PHE A 88 4.36 8.67 9.00
CA PHE A 88 3.40 7.87 9.76
C PHE A 88 2.67 8.73 10.81
N HIS A 89 3.40 9.64 11.45
CA HIS A 89 2.82 10.56 12.41
C HIS A 89 2.26 11.81 11.72
N PRO A 90 0.97 12.15 11.93
CA PRO A 90 0.37 13.33 11.33
C PRO A 90 0.91 14.65 11.85
N GLU A 91 0.85 15.68 11.01
CA GLU A 91 1.29 17.03 11.39
C GLU A 91 0.37 17.64 12.45
N ASN A 92 -0.92 17.27 12.43
CA ASN A 92 -1.87 17.64 13.46
C ASN A 92 -1.38 17.18 14.84
N LYS A 93 -1.10 18.13 15.74
CA LYS A 93 -0.48 17.86 17.05
C LYS A 93 -1.25 16.84 17.92
N SER A 94 -2.58 16.88 17.87
CA SER A 94 -3.41 15.97 18.67
C SER A 94 -3.30 14.54 18.13
N LEU A 95 -3.48 14.37 16.82
CA LEU A 95 -3.35 13.07 16.16
C LEU A 95 -1.90 12.54 16.20
N ASN A 96 -0.91 13.44 16.18
CA ASN A 96 0.50 13.09 16.34
C ASN A 96 0.76 12.42 17.70
N ALA A 97 0.24 13.00 18.79
CA ALA A 97 0.38 12.43 20.12
C ALA A 97 -0.33 11.08 20.24
N ILE A 98 -1.52 10.94 19.65
CA ILE A 98 -2.28 9.68 19.60
C ILE A 98 -1.50 8.60 18.84
N SER A 99 -1.04 8.89 17.62
CA SER A 99 -0.30 7.93 16.80
C SER A 99 1.02 7.50 17.42
N LYS A 100 1.79 8.42 18.03
CA LYS A 100 3.01 8.08 18.77
C LYS A 100 2.73 7.17 19.95
N LYS A 101 1.73 7.49 20.78
CA LYS A 101 1.34 6.65 21.91
C LYS A 101 0.87 5.27 21.45
N GLY A 102 0.10 5.20 20.37
CA GLY A 102 -0.35 3.95 19.76
C GLY A 102 0.82 3.10 19.27
N LEU A 103 1.77 3.71 18.55
CA LEU A 103 2.96 3.03 18.04
C LEU A 103 3.83 2.49 19.17
N GLU A 104 4.15 3.29 20.20
CA GLU A 104 4.95 2.82 21.33
C GLU A 104 4.26 1.70 22.11
N ALA A 105 2.93 1.74 22.23
CA ALA A 105 2.17 0.65 22.83
C ALA A 105 2.23 -0.63 21.98
N MET A 106 2.17 -0.50 20.64
CA MET A 106 2.35 -1.63 19.73
C MET A 106 3.74 -2.22 19.84
N ILE A 107 4.80 -1.41 19.85
CA ILE A 107 6.19 -1.87 19.95
C ILE A 107 6.42 -2.63 21.26
N LYS A 108 6.08 -2.01 22.40
CA LYS A 108 6.19 -2.65 23.72
C LYS A 108 5.33 -3.92 23.83
N GLY A 109 4.12 -3.89 23.26
CA GLY A 109 3.24 -5.04 23.22
C GLY A 109 3.79 -6.18 22.36
N PHE A 110 4.48 -5.84 21.26
CA PHE A 110 5.00 -6.82 20.31
C PHE A 110 6.18 -7.59 20.90
N GLU A 111 7.03 -6.94 21.70
CA GLU A 111 8.10 -7.62 22.44
C GLU A 111 7.56 -8.70 23.41
N ALA A 112 6.39 -8.47 24.00
CA ALA A 112 5.78 -9.39 24.97
C ALA A 112 4.88 -10.45 24.31
N ASN A 113 4.05 -10.05 23.34
CA ASN A 113 3.07 -10.92 22.69
C ASN A 113 2.79 -10.46 21.24
N PRO A 114 3.65 -10.85 20.28
CA PRO A 114 3.51 -10.48 18.86
C PRO A 114 2.14 -10.85 18.27
N GLU A 115 1.62 -12.03 18.64
CA GLU A 115 0.37 -12.56 18.10
C GLU A 115 -0.83 -11.71 18.51
N GLN A 116 -0.87 -11.27 19.77
CA GLN A 116 -1.93 -10.37 20.24
C GLN A 116 -1.88 -9.02 19.53
N VAL A 117 -0.68 -8.46 19.31
CA VAL A 117 -0.50 -7.19 18.60
C VAL A 117 -0.96 -7.32 17.15
N LEU A 118 -0.57 -8.38 16.44
CA LEU A 118 -1.00 -8.64 15.06
C LEU A 118 -2.52 -8.83 14.98
N ASN A 119 -3.12 -9.58 15.89
CA ASN A 119 -4.58 -9.75 15.94
C ASN A 119 -5.31 -8.41 16.12
N ASN A 120 -4.80 -7.54 17.00
CA ASN A 120 -5.37 -6.20 17.19
C ASN A 120 -5.14 -5.31 15.97
N PHE A 121 -3.96 -5.38 15.35
CA PHE A 121 -3.64 -4.68 14.12
C PHE A 121 -4.59 -5.10 12.98
N TYR A 122 -4.80 -6.40 12.76
CA TYR A 122 -5.71 -6.89 11.72
C TYR A 122 -7.15 -6.44 11.94
N LYS A 123 -7.65 -6.47 13.19
CA LYS A 123 -8.98 -5.95 13.51
C LYS A 123 -9.16 -4.50 13.09
N ASN A 124 -8.14 -3.66 13.27
CA ASN A 124 -8.19 -2.24 12.87
C ASN A 124 -7.92 -2.03 11.38
N CYS A 125 -6.96 -2.76 10.81
CA CYS A 125 -6.53 -2.65 9.43
C CYS A 125 -7.64 -3.05 8.44
N PHE A 126 -8.35 -4.14 8.73
CA PHE A 126 -9.35 -4.71 7.83
C PHE A 126 -10.79 -4.28 8.14
N HIS A 127 -11.05 -3.59 9.25
CA HIS A 127 -12.35 -3.00 9.56
C HIS A 127 -12.84 -2.13 8.38
N PRO A 128 -14.12 -2.18 7.97
CA PRO A 128 -15.23 -2.90 8.61
C PRO A 128 -15.33 -4.38 8.22
N SER A 129 -14.48 -4.87 7.31
CA SER A 129 -14.44 -6.29 6.96
C SER A 129 -13.79 -7.14 8.04
N GLU A 130 -14.22 -8.40 8.13
CA GLU A 130 -13.49 -9.39 8.92
C GLU A 130 -12.26 -9.88 8.14
N PHE A 131 -11.12 -9.94 8.83
CA PHE A 131 -9.93 -10.63 8.34
C PHE A 131 -9.54 -11.69 9.37
N LYS A 132 -9.75 -12.95 8.98
CA LYS A 132 -9.38 -14.12 9.77
C LYS A 132 -8.15 -14.73 9.10
N ALA A 133 -6.99 -14.40 9.63
CA ALA A 133 -5.75 -15.08 9.30
C ALA A 133 -5.25 -15.77 10.56
N GLU A 134 -4.90 -17.05 10.44
CA GLU A 134 -4.07 -17.69 11.43
C GLU A 134 -2.69 -17.06 11.36
N ILE A 135 -2.16 -16.64 12.51
CA ILE A 135 -0.81 -16.09 12.57
C ILE A 135 0.15 -17.27 12.47
N PRO A 136 0.97 -17.37 11.41
CA PRO A 136 1.82 -18.53 11.22
C PRO A 136 2.92 -18.58 12.27
N SER A 137 3.35 -19.80 12.62
CA SER A 137 4.43 -20.01 13.59
C SER A 137 5.80 -19.55 13.08
N ASP A 138 5.98 -19.45 11.76
CA ASP A 138 7.21 -19.03 11.08
C ASP A 138 7.28 -17.50 10.84
N LEU A 139 6.53 -16.73 11.62
CA LEU A 139 6.55 -15.27 11.60
C LEU A 139 7.97 -14.72 11.83
N ASN A 140 8.43 -13.83 10.95
CA ASN A 140 9.68 -13.11 11.13
C ASN A 140 9.49 -11.94 12.10
N LYS A 141 9.57 -12.24 13.40
CA LYS A 141 9.30 -11.30 14.50
C LYS A 141 10.33 -10.17 14.54
N GLU A 142 11.59 -10.47 14.30
CA GLU A 142 12.68 -9.50 14.27
C GLU A 142 12.43 -8.45 13.19
N LEU A 143 12.08 -8.89 11.99
CA LEU A 143 11.82 -7.99 10.87
C LEU A 143 10.54 -7.14 11.09
N LEU A 144 9.50 -7.75 11.67
CA LEU A 144 8.28 -7.00 12.02
C LEU A 144 8.57 -5.91 13.04
N LEU A 145 9.33 -6.24 14.10
CA LEU A 145 9.70 -5.27 15.12
C LEU A 145 10.55 -4.15 14.50
N GLU A 146 11.59 -4.50 13.74
CA GLU A 146 12.47 -3.54 13.07
C GLU A 146 11.69 -2.53 12.20
N ASP A 147 10.78 -3.02 11.37
CA ASP A 147 9.99 -2.17 10.49
C ASP A 147 8.92 -1.36 11.26
N LEU A 148 8.39 -1.90 12.37
CA LEU A 148 7.49 -1.16 13.27
C LEU A 148 8.22 0.01 13.94
N GLU A 149 9.46 -0.20 14.39
CA GLU A 149 10.29 0.85 14.98
C GLU A 149 10.66 1.95 13.99
N LYS A 150 10.87 1.60 12.71
CA LYS A 150 11.15 2.58 11.65
C LYS A 150 10.01 3.58 11.44
N LEU A 151 8.76 3.21 11.73
CA LEU A 151 7.60 4.11 11.62
C LEU A 151 7.77 5.42 12.41
N ARG A 152 8.55 5.41 13.50
CA ARG A 152 8.85 6.61 14.31
C ARG A 152 9.40 7.76 13.47
N ASN A 153 10.17 7.43 12.43
CA ASN A 153 10.96 8.38 11.65
C ASN A 153 10.73 8.27 10.14
N THR A 154 9.68 7.57 9.69
CA THR A 154 9.36 7.50 8.25
C THR A 154 9.21 8.90 7.69
N ARG A 155 9.73 9.07 6.49
CA ARG A 155 9.51 10.22 5.63
C ARG A 155 9.12 9.69 4.26
N PHE A 156 8.43 10.52 3.48
CA PHE A 156 8.14 10.17 2.09
C PHE A 156 9.47 9.79 1.41
N PRO A 157 9.58 8.59 0.81
CA PRO A 157 10.83 8.18 0.19
C PRO A 157 11.19 9.20 -0.89
N LEU A 158 12.45 9.66 -0.88
CA LEU A 158 12.96 10.51 -1.95
C LEU A 158 12.98 9.69 -3.24
N ILE A 159 11.97 9.89 -4.09
CA ILE A 159 11.82 9.20 -5.37
C ILE A 159 11.83 10.26 -6.46
N ASP A 160 12.90 10.23 -7.26
CA ASP A 160 12.93 10.87 -8.56
C ASP A 160 12.12 10.00 -9.54
N LEU A 161 10.83 10.29 -9.66
CA LEU A 161 10.01 9.67 -10.70
C LEU A 161 10.42 10.22 -12.07
N ASP A 162 10.44 9.36 -13.09
CA ASP A 162 10.70 9.77 -14.46
C ASP A 162 9.73 10.88 -14.91
N PHE A 163 10.20 11.78 -15.77
CA PHE A 163 9.39 12.88 -16.30
C PHE A 163 8.14 12.35 -17.00
N GLY A 164 6.97 12.81 -16.56
CA GLY A 164 5.67 12.38 -17.11
C GLY A 164 4.96 11.28 -16.32
N SER A 165 5.59 10.77 -15.24
CA SER A 165 4.96 9.82 -14.32
C SER A 165 3.71 10.39 -13.67
N THR A 166 2.73 9.53 -13.41
CA THR A 166 1.49 9.86 -12.72
C THR A 166 1.49 9.28 -11.31
N MET A 167 0.97 10.04 -10.34
CA MET A 167 0.72 9.54 -9.00
C MET A 167 -0.77 9.59 -8.65
N VAL A 168 -1.23 8.54 -7.98
CA VAL A 168 -2.59 8.44 -7.48
C VAL A 168 -2.52 8.06 -6.01
N ALA A 169 -3.11 8.86 -5.14
CA ALA A 169 -3.34 8.48 -3.74
C ALA A 169 -4.81 8.10 -3.56
N ILE A 170 -5.04 6.93 -2.99
CA ILE A 170 -6.37 6.39 -2.69
C ILE A 170 -6.42 6.10 -1.19
N ASP A 171 -7.18 6.91 -0.46
CA ASP A 171 -7.31 6.83 0.98
C ASP A 171 -8.73 6.43 1.39
N SER A 172 -8.88 6.11 2.67
CA SER A 172 -10.17 5.95 3.32
C SER A 172 -10.38 6.98 4.43
N ALA A 173 -11.61 7.49 4.55
CA ALA A 173 -12.02 8.41 5.61
C ALA A 173 -12.06 7.74 6.99
N GLU A 174 -12.43 6.46 7.07
CA GLU A 174 -12.62 5.71 8.33
C GLU A 174 -11.41 4.83 8.69
N ASP A 175 -10.20 5.25 8.27
CA ASP A 175 -8.95 4.55 8.50
C ASP A 175 -8.51 4.59 9.98
N LYS A 176 -8.60 3.45 10.66
CA LYS A 176 -8.22 3.29 12.08
C LYS A 176 -6.71 3.21 12.33
N ILE A 177 -5.88 3.15 11.29
CA ILE A 177 -4.43 3.09 11.38
C ILE A 177 -3.83 4.48 11.19
N LEU A 178 -4.24 5.20 10.14
CA LEU A 178 -3.69 6.53 9.80
C LEU A 178 -4.42 7.70 10.46
N LEU A 179 -5.62 7.47 11.00
CA LEU A 179 -6.47 8.45 11.71
C LEU A 179 -7.03 9.60 10.85
N GLU A 180 -6.42 9.88 9.69
CA GLU A 180 -6.90 10.84 8.70
C GLU A 180 -6.36 10.44 7.30
N PRO A 181 -7.04 10.81 6.20
CA PRO A 181 -6.48 10.73 4.85
C PRO A 181 -5.17 11.53 4.71
N ARG A 182 -4.22 11.02 3.91
CA ARG A 182 -2.83 11.54 3.84
C ARG A 182 -2.35 11.84 2.43
N GLY A 183 -3.08 11.39 1.42
CA GLY A 183 -2.71 11.44 0.01
C GLY A 183 -2.48 12.85 -0.52
N GLU A 184 -3.33 13.81 -0.13
CA GLU A 184 -3.20 15.20 -0.57
C GLU A 184 -1.85 15.81 -0.14
N ASN A 185 -1.50 15.67 1.14
CA ASN A 185 -0.24 16.17 1.70
C ASN A 185 0.99 15.51 1.06
N MET A 186 0.90 14.24 0.67
CA MET A 186 2.00 13.52 0.01
C MET A 186 2.24 13.99 -1.42
N LEU A 187 1.18 14.38 -2.13
CA LEU A 187 1.27 14.70 -3.55
C LEU A 187 1.60 16.16 -3.81
N ASP A 188 1.40 17.09 -2.87
CA ASP A 188 1.39 18.55 -3.14
C ASP A 188 2.69 19.10 -3.78
N GLY A 189 3.86 18.55 -3.48
CA GLY A 189 5.15 19.19 -3.80
C GLY A 189 5.88 18.85 -5.13
N HIS A 190 5.65 17.71 -5.80
CA HIS A 190 6.74 17.16 -6.67
C HIS A 190 6.42 16.57 -8.06
N TYR A 191 5.15 16.47 -8.52
CA TYR A 191 4.83 15.62 -9.69
C TYR A 191 3.92 16.25 -10.77
N ASN A 192 3.99 15.73 -12.00
CA ASN A 192 3.32 16.30 -13.19
C ASN A 192 1.80 16.05 -13.25
N LYS A 193 1.35 14.86 -12.81
CA LYS A 193 -0.09 14.50 -12.75
C LYS A 193 -0.37 13.81 -11.43
N LYS A 194 -1.39 14.30 -10.73
CA LYS A 194 -1.74 13.88 -9.37
C LYS A 194 -3.25 13.67 -9.30
N PHE A 195 -3.66 12.58 -8.68
CA PHE A 195 -5.05 12.32 -8.36
C PHE A 195 -5.14 11.89 -6.90
N VAL A 196 -6.17 12.38 -6.21
CA VAL A 196 -6.48 11.98 -4.84
C VAL A 196 -7.93 11.52 -4.81
N LYS A 197 -8.16 10.38 -4.17
CA LYS A 197 -9.50 9.85 -3.89
C LYS A 197 -9.58 9.44 -2.44
N VAL A 198 -10.61 9.91 -1.76
CA VAL A 198 -11.03 9.37 -0.46
C VAL A 198 -12.30 8.54 -0.67
N PHE A 199 -12.27 7.30 -0.18
CA PHE A 199 -13.44 6.45 -0.06
C PHE A 199 -14.07 6.63 1.33
N GLU A 200 -15.38 6.84 1.35
CA GLU A 200 -16.16 6.99 2.58
C GLU A 200 -16.53 5.60 3.13
N ASN A 201 -16.60 5.45 4.45
CA ASN A 201 -17.04 4.23 5.16
C ASN A 201 -16.12 2.99 5.03
N GLU A 202 -14.91 3.13 4.48
CA GLU A 202 -14.00 2.01 4.26
C GLU A 202 -12.83 1.97 5.27
N GLY A 203 -12.04 0.91 5.26
CA GLY A 203 -10.87 0.75 6.14
C GLY A 203 -9.52 1.09 5.55
N HIS A 204 -8.49 0.77 6.33
CA HIS A 204 -7.09 0.89 5.90
C HIS A 204 -6.72 -0.08 4.77
N ALA A 205 -7.35 -1.26 4.72
CA ALA A 205 -7.07 -2.32 3.76
C ALA A 205 -7.87 -2.20 2.45
N LEU A 206 -7.96 -1.01 1.85
CA LEU A 206 -8.83 -0.74 0.68
C LEU A 206 -8.73 -1.76 -0.47
N PRO A 207 -7.54 -2.13 -0.98
CA PRO A 207 -7.39 -3.16 -2.02
C PRO A 207 -8.03 -4.51 -1.69
N PHE A 208 -8.17 -4.83 -0.41
CA PHE A 208 -8.80 -6.04 0.07
C PHE A 208 -10.29 -5.85 0.35
N ILE A 209 -10.69 -4.70 0.91
CA ILE A 209 -12.07 -4.45 1.33
C ILE A 209 -12.95 -4.13 0.11
N ASN A 210 -12.49 -3.20 -0.74
CA ASN A 210 -13.25 -2.72 -1.88
C ASN A 210 -12.43 -2.75 -3.19
N PRO A 211 -12.04 -3.96 -3.66
CA PRO A 211 -11.19 -4.10 -4.84
C PRO A 211 -11.84 -3.57 -6.13
N LYS A 212 -13.16 -3.74 -6.29
CA LYS A 212 -13.89 -3.36 -7.51
C LYS A 212 -13.92 -1.86 -7.70
N ASP A 213 -14.24 -1.10 -6.65
CA ASP A 213 -14.32 0.35 -6.78
C ASP A 213 -12.93 0.98 -6.88
N CYS A 214 -11.93 0.40 -6.19
CA CYS A 214 -10.53 0.78 -6.39
C CYS A 214 -10.10 0.64 -7.85
N TRP A 215 -10.37 -0.51 -8.48
CA TRP A 215 -10.02 -0.75 -9.88
C TRP A 215 -10.83 0.14 -10.83
N SER A 216 -12.13 0.26 -10.61
CA SER A 216 -13.02 1.10 -11.43
C SER A 216 -12.60 2.57 -11.40
N TYR A 217 -12.22 3.08 -10.23
CA TYR A 217 -11.68 4.43 -10.11
C TYR A 217 -10.38 4.59 -10.92
N LEU A 218 -9.45 3.64 -10.82
CA LEU A 218 -8.23 3.67 -11.62
C LEU A 218 -8.52 3.64 -13.12
N CYS A 219 -9.45 2.80 -13.59
CA CYS A 219 -9.90 2.79 -14.99
C CYS A 219 -10.45 4.15 -15.44
N SER A 220 -11.19 4.85 -14.57
CA SER A 220 -11.79 6.15 -14.90
C SER A 220 -10.78 7.30 -15.07
N ILE A 221 -9.60 7.21 -14.45
CA ILE A 221 -8.59 8.28 -14.47
C ILE A 221 -7.32 7.91 -15.25
N ILE A 222 -7.09 6.62 -15.49
CA ILE A 222 -5.92 6.09 -16.20
C ILE A 222 -6.37 5.48 -17.55
N PRO A 223 -6.21 6.21 -18.67
CA PRO A 223 -6.73 5.79 -19.97
C PRO A 223 -6.20 4.45 -20.49
N ILE A 224 -5.03 4.01 -20.04
CA ILE A 224 -4.51 2.69 -20.45
C ILE A 224 -5.30 1.56 -19.79
N PHE A 225 -5.78 1.71 -18.54
CA PHE A 225 -6.58 0.69 -17.88
C PHE A 225 -7.99 0.59 -18.47
N GLU A 226 -8.62 1.72 -18.80
CA GLU A 226 -9.93 1.76 -19.47
C GLU A 226 -9.97 0.89 -20.74
N ARG A 227 -8.90 0.93 -21.55
CA ARG A 227 -8.81 0.14 -22.78
C ARG A 227 -8.83 -1.36 -22.52
N TYR A 228 -8.13 -1.81 -21.47
CA TYR A 228 -8.13 -3.22 -21.09
C TYR A 228 -9.48 -3.67 -20.52
N GLU A 229 -10.18 -2.81 -19.79
CA GLU A 229 -11.50 -3.13 -19.25
C GLU A 229 -12.56 -3.25 -20.36
N ASN A 230 -12.51 -2.38 -21.38
CA ASN A 230 -13.44 -2.42 -22.52
C ASN A 230 -13.19 -3.60 -23.49
N ASN A 231 -12.02 -4.24 -23.40
CA ASN A 231 -11.64 -5.40 -24.23
C ASN A 231 -11.89 -6.75 -23.53
N ARG A 232 -12.53 -6.74 -22.35
CA ARG A 232 -12.83 -7.92 -21.54
C ARG A 232 -14.12 -8.63 -21.97
#